data_AF-A0AAN7CUJ7-F1
#
_entry.id   AF-A0AAN7CUJ7-F1
#
_cell.length_a   1.000
_cell.length_b   1.000
_cell.length_c   1.000
_cell.angle_alpha   90.00
_cell.angle_beta   90.00
_cell.angle_gamma   90.00
#
_symmetry.space_group_name_H-M   'P 1'
#
loop_
_entity.id
_entity.type
_entity.pdbx_description
1 polymer ?
#
loop_
_entity_poly.entity_id
_entity_poly.type
_entity_poly.pdbx_seq_one_letter_code
_entity_poly.pdbx_strand_id
1 'polypeptide(L)'
;MSAPVGSAPLPHRSVANIRSPPGAGHHHQSGSSTPLRPLPSSFGSPSSLRADEEIIIIEFGTRKLQVGFSGDPAPRGCVWFGPEQQRRAGDFRAWQTDYRQDWRAAAAGGLWGKDHELWQYDVRGSDLGLVGDKIERALREAFTKYLLIDSRPRRMVWVVPSSLPIPLLSAVLDSIFSRFQPPTISLLSSPLALAVGAGVRSALVVDLGWLETVVTSVYEYREIVTKRSIRGGRTLVEQTHKLLAKHLPQGQSEPSHSQDHVVSFEECSDITARMVWCKPRTASDTSRISNDGLATVQEQDEGESQAHTEHRRDGSVRIPLRSWLAPTTLELPFEALAEPCEDAFFDSQYSPASFDDHELPLHLLVYRTLLQLPVDVRAFCMSRIIFTGGCSNVLGLRGRIFDEVSHLVRERGWDPVQGKAVEQLRTNPKSRRRVPRQVASQGDESGSEEEDGIWHDAANTIPKVDTIDEQLRRGADEIPPVQGEMRAIESLGAWSGASLVTHLKASAVATIDRELWLQHGAAGASRAIDVDYRTQRQSLGAGGLIRGSVGHHTNWTLGIWGAL
;
A
#
# COMPACT_ATOMS: atom_id res chain seq x y z
N MET A 1 -10.48 -56.15 -60.21
CA MET A 1 -11.61 -55.29 -60.61
C MET A 1 -12.28 -54.78 -59.35
N SER A 2 -12.66 -53.53 -59.12
CA SER A 2 -12.30 -52.19 -59.58
C SER A 2 -12.86 -51.25 -58.48
N ALA A 3 -12.18 -50.16 -58.14
CA ALA A 3 -12.58 -49.22 -57.08
C ALA A 3 -13.93 -48.52 -57.34
N PRO A 4 -14.46 -47.77 -56.34
CA PRO A 4 -14.20 -46.33 -56.38
C PRO A 4 -13.90 -45.65 -55.03
N VAL A 5 -12.88 -44.79 -55.10
CA VAL A 5 -12.71 -43.40 -54.62
C VAL A 5 -13.51 -42.89 -53.40
N GLY A 6 -12.77 -42.31 -52.44
CA GLY A 6 -13.27 -41.76 -51.18
C GLY A 6 -13.38 -40.23 -51.13
N SER A 7 -13.72 -39.74 -49.93
CA SER A 7 -13.62 -38.34 -49.51
C SER A 7 -13.10 -38.27 -48.08
N ALA A 8 -11.99 -37.55 -47.88
CA ALA A 8 -11.29 -37.37 -46.61
C ALA A 8 -11.59 -35.98 -46.01
N PRO A 9 -11.51 -35.82 -44.67
CA PRO A 9 -11.90 -34.60 -43.96
C PRO A 9 -10.82 -33.50 -44.00
N LEU A 10 -11.28 -32.25 -43.97
CA LEU A 10 -10.48 -31.02 -43.98
C LEU A 10 -9.78 -30.77 -42.62
N PRO A 11 -8.45 -30.54 -42.59
CA PRO A 11 -7.77 -29.98 -41.42
C PRO A 11 -7.66 -28.45 -41.49
N HIS A 12 -8.10 -27.76 -40.43
CA HIS A 12 -7.83 -26.34 -40.21
C HIS A 12 -6.33 -26.14 -39.94
N ARG A 13 -5.68 -25.40 -40.86
CA ARG A 13 -4.24 -25.15 -40.88
C ARG A 13 -3.89 -23.95 -40.01
N SER A 14 -3.08 -24.19 -38.98
CA SER A 14 -2.39 -23.19 -38.17
C SER A 14 -1.40 -22.39 -39.05
N VAL A 15 -1.46 -21.06 -38.98
CA VAL A 15 -0.59 -20.14 -39.72
C VAL A 15 0.53 -19.68 -38.79
N ALA A 16 1.63 -20.43 -38.75
CA ALA A 16 2.92 -19.94 -38.25
C ALA A 16 4.04 -20.80 -38.84
N ASN A 17 4.59 -20.37 -39.98
CA ASN A 17 5.98 -20.60 -40.40
C ASN A 17 6.16 -20.10 -41.83
N ILE A 18 6.62 -18.86 -41.98
CA ILE A 18 7.26 -18.42 -43.23
C ILE A 18 8.77 -18.49 -42.98
N ARG A 19 9.38 -19.59 -43.45
CA ARG A 19 10.83 -19.66 -43.68
C ARG A 19 11.14 -18.95 -44.99
N SER A 20 12.05 -17.98 -44.97
CA SER A 20 12.65 -17.42 -46.19
C SER A 20 13.62 -18.43 -46.82
N PRO A 21 13.73 -18.49 -48.15
CA PRO A 21 14.60 -19.46 -48.84
C PRO A 21 16.08 -18.99 -48.87
N PRO A 22 17.06 -19.92 -48.97
CA PRO A 22 18.46 -19.57 -49.20
C PRO A 22 18.88 -19.74 -50.67
N GLY A 23 19.82 -18.88 -51.11
CA GLY A 23 20.63 -19.02 -52.34
C GLY A 23 20.24 -18.03 -53.46
N ALA A 24 21.14 -17.45 -54.27
CA ALA A 24 22.59 -17.56 -54.40
C ALA A 24 23.15 -16.37 -55.24
N GLY A 25 24.46 -16.11 -55.08
CA GLY A 25 25.45 -15.22 -55.75
C GLY A 25 25.11 -14.34 -56.97
N HIS A 26 25.64 -13.10 -56.99
CA HIS A 26 26.89 -12.75 -57.70
C HIS A 26 27.32 -11.26 -57.54
N HIS A 27 28.65 -11.09 -57.58
CA HIS A 27 29.49 -9.95 -57.97
C HIS A 27 29.61 -8.63 -57.15
N HIS A 28 30.88 -8.36 -56.80
CA HIS A 28 31.50 -7.10 -56.41
C HIS A 28 31.16 -5.92 -57.33
N GLN A 29 30.71 -4.81 -56.75
CA GLN A 29 31.14 -3.46 -57.11
C GLN A 29 31.25 -2.60 -55.84
N SER A 30 32.41 -1.98 -55.67
CA SER A 30 32.73 -1.00 -54.63
C SER A 30 32.01 0.32 -54.92
N GLY A 31 31.04 0.68 -54.07
CA GLY A 31 30.38 1.98 -54.08
C GLY A 31 30.04 2.39 -52.64
N SER A 32 30.40 3.62 -52.27
CA SER A 32 30.10 4.21 -50.97
C SER A 32 28.59 4.33 -50.76
N SER A 33 28.00 3.49 -49.91
CA SER A 33 26.62 3.68 -49.44
C SER A 33 26.62 3.95 -47.94
N THR A 34 26.12 5.11 -47.58
CA THR A 34 25.69 5.51 -46.23
C THR A 34 25.05 4.34 -45.46
N PRO A 35 25.36 4.15 -44.16
CA PRO A 35 24.74 3.10 -43.37
C PRO A 35 23.23 3.37 -43.30
N LEU A 36 22.43 2.40 -43.73
CA LEU A 36 20.98 2.43 -43.61
C LEU A 36 20.61 2.57 -42.13
N ARG A 37 20.15 3.77 -41.77
CA ARG A 37 19.56 4.09 -40.48
C ARG A 37 18.32 3.19 -40.30
N PRO A 38 18.21 2.39 -39.24
CA PRO A 38 16.94 1.73 -38.94
C PRO A 38 15.95 2.84 -38.61
N LEU A 39 14.94 3.03 -39.45
CA LEU A 39 13.80 3.87 -39.11
C LEU A 39 13.09 3.20 -37.91
N PRO A 40 12.85 3.91 -36.80
CA PRO A 40 11.94 3.41 -35.78
C PRO A 40 10.57 3.24 -36.45
N SER A 41 10.04 2.02 -36.42
CA SER A 41 8.70 1.72 -36.90
C SER A 41 7.65 2.29 -35.94
N SER A 42 7.56 3.61 -35.86
CA SER A 42 6.47 4.31 -35.17
C SER A 42 5.20 4.41 -36.03
N PHE A 43 5.19 3.82 -37.23
CA PHE A 43 4.06 3.83 -38.16
C PHE A 43 3.78 2.44 -38.75
N GLY A 44 3.81 1.40 -37.91
CA GLY A 44 3.09 0.15 -38.20
C GLY A 44 1.64 0.29 -37.75
N SER A 45 0.68 -0.12 -38.58
CA SER A 45 -0.75 -0.13 -38.25
C SER A 45 -1.00 -0.77 -36.86
N PRO A 46 -1.92 -0.24 -36.03
CA PRO A 46 -2.13 -0.64 -34.64
C PRO A 46 -2.94 -1.94 -34.55
N SER A 47 -2.44 -3.02 -35.11
CA SER A 47 -3.22 -4.24 -35.31
C SER A 47 -2.43 -5.47 -34.87
N SER A 48 -2.31 -5.55 -33.54
CA SER A 48 -1.95 -6.70 -32.68
C SER A 48 -0.91 -6.26 -31.67
N LEU A 49 -1.33 -5.85 -30.47
CA LEU A 49 -0.44 -5.79 -29.31
C LEU A 49 0.29 -7.14 -29.23
N ARG A 50 1.62 -7.12 -29.31
CA ARG A 50 2.36 -8.36 -29.18
C ARG A 50 2.34 -8.79 -27.72
N ALA A 51 2.30 -10.11 -27.47
CA ALA A 51 2.20 -10.62 -26.11
C ALA A 51 3.38 -10.16 -25.22
N ASP A 52 4.57 -9.96 -25.79
CA ASP A 52 5.76 -9.45 -25.11
C ASP A 52 5.68 -7.95 -24.74
N GLU A 53 4.77 -7.20 -25.36
CA GLU A 53 4.56 -5.77 -25.10
C GLU A 53 3.56 -5.51 -23.96
N GLU A 54 2.65 -6.45 -23.65
CA GLU A 54 1.70 -6.27 -22.54
C GLU A 54 2.29 -6.75 -21.21
N ILE A 55 2.41 -5.82 -20.28
CA ILE A 55 2.92 -6.06 -18.93
C ILE A 55 1.73 -6.39 -18.01
N ILE A 56 1.85 -7.50 -17.26
CA ILE A 56 0.85 -7.91 -16.28
C ILE A 56 1.16 -7.25 -14.94
N ILE A 57 0.17 -6.60 -14.33
CA ILE A 57 0.31 -5.98 -13.00
C ILE A 57 -0.45 -6.81 -11.99
N ILE A 58 0.24 -7.19 -10.92
CA ILE A 58 -0.29 -8.00 -9.83
C ILE A 58 -0.12 -7.20 -8.53
N GLU A 59 -1.22 -6.81 -7.89
CA GLU A 59 -1.19 -6.28 -6.53
C GLU A 59 -1.49 -7.40 -5.54
N PHE A 60 -0.58 -7.58 -4.59
CA PHE A 60 -0.75 -8.58 -3.53
C PHE A 60 -1.29 -7.93 -2.27
N GLY A 61 -2.47 -8.39 -1.84
CA GLY A 61 -3.02 -8.13 -0.52
C GLY A 61 -3.01 -9.39 0.35
N THR A 62 -3.20 -9.20 1.65
CA THR A 62 -3.23 -10.29 2.63
C THR A 62 -4.46 -11.20 2.51
N ARG A 63 -5.57 -10.72 1.92
CA ARG A 63 -6.82 -11.49 1.73
C ARG A 63 -7.30 -11.57 0.28
N LYS A 64 -6.68 -10.82 -0.62
CA LYS A 64 -7.04 -10.79 -2.04
C LYS A 64 -5.82 -10.50 -2.91
N LEU A 65 -5.91 -10.89 -4.17
CA LEU A 65 -4.94 -10.61 -5.22
C LEU A 65 -5.66 -9.93 -6.37
N GLN A 66 -5.11 -8.83 -6.87
CA GLN A 66 -5.70 -8.06 -7.98
C GLN A 66 -4.79 -8.11 -9.20
N VAL A 67 -5.35 -8.30 -10.39
CA VAL A 67 -4.60 -8.41 -11.65
C VAL A 67 -5.18 -7.52 -12.74
N GLY A 68 -4.33 -7.10 -13.68
CA GLY A 68 -4.74 -6.43 -14.91
C GLY A 68 -3.54 -6.15 -15.82
N PHE A 69 -3.75 -5.35 -16.87
CA PHE A 69 -2.68 -4.93 -17.77
C PHE A 69 -2.23 -3.51 -17.48
N SER A 70 -0.96 -3.23 -17.77
CA SER A 70 -0.44 -1.87 -17.77
C SER A 70 -1.20 -0.96 -18.73
N GLY A 71 -1.59 0.22 -18.26
CA GLY A 71 -2.38 1.19 -19.01
C GLY A 71 -3.89 1.10 -18.76
N ASP A 72 -4.40 0.03 -18.16
CA ASP A 72 -5.81 0.00 -17.75
C ASP A 72 -6.04 0.92 -16.53
N PRO A 73 -7.21 1.55 -16.40
CA PRO A 73 -7.52 2.46 -15.29
C PRO A 73 -7.87 1.74 -13.98
N ALA A 74 -8.19 0.45 -14.04
CA ALA A 74 -8.61 -0.35 -12.90
C ALA A 74 -8.21 -1.83 -13.10
N PRO A 75 -8.06 -2.62 -12.03
CA PRO A 75 -7.72 -4.04 -12.15
C PRO A 75 -8.86 -4.80 -12.84
N ARG A 76 -8.49 -5.70 -13.74
CA ARG A 76 -9.45 -6.55 -14.49
C ARG A 76 -10.01 -7.70 -13.67
N GLY A 77 -9.26 -8.17 -12.69
CA GLY A 77 -9.63 -9.34 -11.89
C GLY A 77 -9.23 -9.19 -10.44
N CYS A 78 -10.03 -9.80 -9.57
CA CYS A 78 -9.75 -9.94 -8.15
C CYS A 78 -10.02 -11.39 -7.72
N VAL A 79 -9.04 -12.00 -7.06
CA VAL A 79 -9.15 -13.34 -6.47
C VAL A 79 -9.08 -13.19 -4.97
N TRP A 80 -10.09 -13.71 -4.26
CA TRP A 80 -10.14 -13.72 -2.80
C TRP A 80 -9.58 -15.03 -2.27
N PHE A 81 -8.83 -14.96 -1.17
CA PHE A 81 -8.35 -16.15 -0.48
C PHE A 81 -9.39 -16.61 0.54
N GLY A 82 -9.66 -17.89 0.52
CA GLY A 82 -10.55 -18.57 1.43
C GLY A 82 -10.06 -19.98 1.78
N PRO A 83 -10.89 -20.73 2.51
CA PRO A 83 -10.50 -22.03 3.05
C PRO A 83 -10.21 -23.07 1.96
N GLU A 84 -10.92 -22.96 0.84
CA GLU A 84 -10.73 -23.80 -0.34
C GLU A 84 -9.31 -23.66 -0.93
N GLN A 85 -8.73 -22.46 -0.85
CA GLN A 85 -7.36 -22.17 -1.28
C GLN A 85 -6.30 -22.65 -0.27
N GLN A 86 -6.67 -23.15 0.91
CA GLN A 86 -5.71 -23.75 1.86
C GLN A 86 -5.34 -25.20 1.48
N ARG A 87 -5.99 -25.78 0.48
CA ARG A 87 -5.81 -27.19 0.09
C ARG A 87 -4.46 -27.44 -0.59
N ARG A 88 -3.87 -28.59 -0.30
CA ARG A 88 -2.67 -29.08 -1.01
C ARG A 88 -3.04 -29.98 -2.17
N ALA A 89 -2.10 -30.16 -3.09
CA ALA A 89 -2.20 -31.22 -4.09
C ALA A 89 -2.39 -32.57 -3.38
N GLY A 90 -3.40 -33.33 -3.79
CA GLY A 90 -3.79 -34.59 -3.14
C GLY A 90 -4.86 -34.47 -2.04
N ASP A 91 -5.32 -33.26 -1.72
CA ASP A 91 -6.49 -33.08 -0.84
C ASP A 91 -7.79 -33.27 -1.63
N PHE A 92 -8.33 -34.49 -1.59
CA PHE A 92 -9.57 -34.86 -2.29
C PHE A 92 -10.84 -34.70 -1.45
N ARG A 93 -10.75 -34.07 -0.26
CA ARG A 93 -11.92 -33.93 0.63
C ARG A 93 -13.11 -33.27 -0.05
N ALA A 94 -12.87 -32.29 -0.94
CA ALA A 94 -13.89 -31.61 -1.73
C ALA A 94 -14.78 -32.55 -2.58
N TRP A 95 -14.24 -33.70 -2.97
CA TRP A 95 -14.91 -34.68 -3.81
C TRP A 95 -15.58 -35.80 -3.02
N GLN A 96 -15.51 -35.75 -1.68
CA GLN A 96 -16.27 -36.65 -0.82
C GLN A 96 -17.74 -36.22 -0.77
N THR A 97 -18.66 -37.16 -0.88
CA THR A 97 -20.11 -36.92 -0.98
C THR A 97 -20.69 -36.16 0.21
N ASP A 98 -20.12 -36.36 1.41
CA ASP A 98 -20.58 -35.75 2.65
C ASP A 98 -19.68 -34.60 3.13
N TYR A 99 -18.78 -34.11 2.27
CA TYR A 99 -17.89 -33.03 2.67
C TYR A 99 -18.67 -31.74 2.90
N ARG A 100 -18.71 -31.33 4.16
CA ARG A 100 -19.07 -29.98 4.57
C ARG A 100 -17.90 -29.40 5.34
N GLN A 101 -17.55 -28.17 5.02
CA GLN A 101 -16.53 -27.47 5.78
C GLN A 101 -17.06 -27.23 7.21
N ASP A 102 -16.52 -27.96 8.17
CA ASP A 102 -16.79 -27.72 9.59
C ASP A 102 -15.89 -26.59 10.10
N TRP A 103 -16.39 -25.37 9.95
CA TRP A 103 -15.69 -24.17 10.41
C TRP A 103 -15.53 -24.16 11.94
N ARG A 104 -16.37 -24.87 12.72
CA ARG A 104 -16.27 -24.90 14.18
C ARG A 104 -15.08 -25.74 14.62
N ALA A 105 -14.87 -26.89 14.00
CA ALA A 105 -13.67 -27.70 14.20
C ALA A 105 -12.40 -26.95 13.79
N ALA A 106 -12.44 -26.23 12.66
CA ALA A 106 -11.32 -25.39 12.22
C ALA A 106 -11.04 -24.23 13.20
N ALA A 107 -12.09 -23.57 13.71
CA ALA A 107 -12.00 -22.50 14.68
C ALA A 107 -11.40 -22.97 16.01
N ALA A 108 -11.81 -24.16 16.50
CA ALA A 108 -11.21 -24.80 17.67
C ALA A 108 -9.72 -25.12 17.48
N GLY A 109 -9.29 -25.36 16.24
CA GLY A 109 -7.88 -25.48 15.84
C GLY A 109 -7.14 -24.15 15.67
N GLY A 110 -7.75 -23.01 16.01
CA GLY A 110 -7.14 -21.68 15.91
C GLY A 110 -7.03 -21.13 14.48
N LEU A 111 -7.81 -21.67 13.54
CA LEU A 111 -7.85 -21.25 12.13
C LEU A 111 -8.91 -20.20 11.82
N TRP A 112 -9.75 -19.79 12.79
CA TRP A 112 -10.82 -18.82 12.56
C TRP A 112 -10.27 -17.53 11.93
N GLY A 113 -10.64 -17.26 10.68
CA GLY A 113 -10.17 -16.12 9.89
C GLY A 113 -8.80 -16.30 9.23
N LYS A 114 -7.89 -17.09 9.82
CA LYS A 114 -6.55 -17.37 9.25
C LYS A 114 -6.62 -18.15 7.93
N ASP A 115 -7.63 -18.97 7.77
CA ASP A 115 -7.92 -19.70 6.53
C ASP A 115 -8.36 -18.78 5.37
N HIS A 116 -8.71 -17.53 5.65
CA HIS A 116 -8.95 -16.49 4.64
C HIS A 116 -7.75 -15.59 4.35
N GLU A 117 -6.58 -15.90 4.94
CA GLU A 117 -5.34 -15.14 4.76
C GLU A 117 -4.39 -15.84 3.78
N LEU A 118 -3.74 -15.03 2.95
CA LEU A 118 -2.67 -15.45 2.07
C LEU A 118 -1.40 -15.77 2.87
N TRP A 119 -0.96 -14.81 3.68
CA TRP A 119 0.23 -14.88 4.52
C TRP A 119 0.06 -14.06 5.80
N GLN A 120 0.99 -14.26 6.75
CA GLN A 120 1.20 -13.42 7.92
C GLN A 120 2.62 -12.89 7.93
N TYR A 121 2.83 -11.69 8.48
CA TYR A 121 4.17 -11.11 8.57
C TYR A 121 5.09 -11.88 9.53
N ASP A 122 4.53 -12.55 10.54
CA ASP A 122 5.29 -13.50 11.34
C ASP A 122 5.44 -14.83 10.58
N VAL A 123 6.60 -14.99 9.95
CA VAL A 123 6.92 -16.17 9.15
C VAL A 123 7.31 -17.38 9.99
N ARG A 124 7.49 -17.23 11.31
CA ARG A 124 7.89 -18.33 12.20
C ARG A 124 6.76 -19.36 12.29
N GLY A 125 7.06 -20.61 11.94
CA GLY A 125 6.04 -21.67 11.92
C GLY A 125 5.02 -21.56 10.78
N SER A 126 5.16 -20.59 9.87
CA SER A 126 4.35 -20.49 8.67
C SER A 126 4.91 -21.39 7.56
N ASP A 127 4.03 -22.12 6.86
CA ASP A 127 4.43 -22.89 5.68
C ASP A 127 4.51 -21.98 4.45
N LEU A 128 5.74 -21.59 4.09
CA LEU A 128 6.02 -20.73 2.92
C LEU A 128 5.69 -21.43 1.59
N GLY A 129 5.80 -22.76 1.52
CA GLY A 129 5.43 -23.53 0.33
C GLY A 129 3.94 -23.46 0.07
N LEU A 130 3.12 -23.51 1.13
CA LEU A 130 1.67 -23.33 1.01
C LEU A 130 1.30 -21.92 0.51
N VAL A 131 2.04 -20.88 0.93
CA VAL A 131 1.86 -19.51 0.40
C VAL A 131 2.15 -19.47 -1.10
N GLY A 132 3.23 -20.12 -1.53
CA GLY A 132 3.57 -20.28 -2.95
C GLY A 132 2.45 -20.98 -3.75
N ASP A 133 1.96 -22.11 -3.24
CA ASP A 133 0.87 -22.88 -3.87
C ASP A 133 -0.44 -22.08 -3.95
N LYS A 134 -0.77 -21.30 -2.91
CA LYS A 134 -1.95 -20.41 -2.90
C LYS A 134 -1.88 -19.38 -4.01
N ILE A 135 -0.72 -18.74 -4.15
CA ILE A 135 -0.51 -17.70 -5.17
C ILE A 135 -0.50 -18.33 -6.56
N GLU A 136 0.12 -19.50 -6.73
CA GLU A 136 0.07 -20.22 -8.00
C GLU A 136 -1.37 -20.49 -8.43
N ARG A 137 -2.20 -21.01 -7.52
CA ARG A 137 -3.62 -21.27 -7.77
C ARG A 137 -4.41 -19.99 -8.06
N ALA A 138 -4.19 -18.94 -7.29
CA ALA A 138 -4.83 -17.65 -7.50
C ALA A 138 -4.45 -17.03 -8.86
N LEU A 139 -3.17 -17.07 -9.25
CA LEU A 139 -2.73 -16.57 -10.55
C LEU A 139 -3.22 -17.43 -11.71
N ARG A 140 -3.29 -18.75 -11.54
CA ARG A 140 -3.87 -19.64 -12.54
C ARG A 140 -5.35 -19.33 -12.76
N GLU A 141 -6.11 -19.13 -11.69
CA GLU A 141 -7.49 -18.64 -11.78
C GLU A 141 -7.53 -17.29 -12.49
N ALA A 142 -6.67 -16.35 -12.08
CA ALA A 142 -6.69 -15.00 -12.60
C ALA A 142 -6.37 -14.94 -14.11
N PHE A 143 -5.37 -15.69 -14.57
CA PHE A 143 -4.99 -15.79 -15.97
C PHE A 143 -6.05 -16.49 -16.82
N THR A 144 -6.72 -17.51 -16.27
CA THR A 144 -7.73 -18.29 -17.00
C THR A 144 -9.11 -17.63 -17.01
N LYS A 145 -9.48 -16.93 -15.93
CA LYS A 145 -10.83 -16.37 -15.74
C LYS A 145 -10.93 -14.90 -16.11
N TYR A 146 -9.93 -14.09 -15.75
CA TYR A 146 -9.99 -12.64 -15.91
C TYR A 146 -9.14 -12.12 -17.07
N LEU A 147 -7.90 -12.60 -17.22
CA LEU A 147 -7.00 -12.07 -18.24
C LEU A 147 -7.06 -12.82 -19.58
N LEU A 148 -7.40 -14.10 -19.58
CA LEU A 148 -7.51 -14.96 -20.78
C LEU A 148 -6.21 -15.00 -21.61
N ILE A 149 -5.05 -15.09 -20.95
CA ILE A 149 -3.72 -15.03 -21.56
C ILE A 149 -2.83 -16.21 -21.19
N ASP A 150 -1.83 -16.48 -22.03
CA ASP A 150 -0.62 -17.20 -21.62
C ASP A 150 0.36 -16.21 -20.96
N SER A 151 0.86 -16.55 -19.78
CA SER A 151 1.72 -15.68 -18.97
C SER A 151 3.21 -15.83 -19.26
N ARG A 152 3.64 -16.92 -19.92
CA ARG A 152 5.07 -17.21 -20.15
C ARG A 152 5.85 -16.11 -20.87
N PRO A 153 5.38 -15.54 -22.00
CA PRO A 153 6.18 -14.54 -22.70
C PRO A 153 6.09 -13.14 -22.05
N ARG A 154 5.34 -12.97 -20.96
CA ARG A 154 4.90 -11.67 -20.46
C ARG A 154 5.66 -11.25 -19.22
N ARG A 155 6.13 -10.01 -19.21
CA ARG A 155 6.76 -9.39 -18.05
C ARG A 155 5.69 -9.12 -16.98
N MET A 156 6.07 -9.27 -15.71
CA MET A 156 5.17 -9.03 -14.58
C MET A 156 5.69 -7.89 -13.73
N VAL A 157 4.77 -7.11 -13.18
CA VAL A 157 5.03 -6.07 -12.18
C VAL A 157 4.22 -6.38 -10.95
N TRP A 158 4.89 -6.41 -9.81
CA TRP A 158 4.29 -6.73 -8.52
C TRP A 158 4.22 -5.48 -7.67
N VAL A 159 3.01 -5.17 -7.20
CA VAL A 159 2.77 -4.12 -6.21
C VAL A 159 2.69 -4.81 -4.86
N VAL A 160 3.68 -4.54 -4.01
CA VAL A 160 3.83 -5.19 -2.70
C VAL A 160 4.11 -4.16 -1.60
N PRO A 161 3.72 -4.43 -0.34
CA PRO A 161 4.10 -3.59 0.80
C PRO A 161 5.62 -3.53 0.97
N SER A 162 6.16 -2.38 1.38
CA SER A 162 7.59 -2.21 1.64
C SER A 162 8.10 -3.05 2.81
N SER A 163 7.22 -3.45 3.73
CA SER A 163 7.53 -4.29 4.90
C SER A 163 7.49 -5.80 4.63
N LEU A 164 7.30 -6.25 3.37
CA LEU A 164 7.17 -7.67 3.06
C LEU A 164 8.47 -8.45 3.37
N PRO A 165 8.44 -9.48 4.24
CA PRO A 165 9.63 -10.25 4.62
C PRO A 165 10.26 -11.00 3.44
N ILE A 166 11.60 -10.99 3.38
CA ILE A 166 12.39 -11.69 2.35
C ILE A 166 12.01 -13.16 2.19
N PRO A 167 11.78 -13.95 3.27
CA PRO A 167 11.40 -15.36 3.12
C PRO A 167 10.08 -15.54 2.36
N LEU A 168 9.10 -14.66 2.60
CA LEU A 168 7.84 -14.67 1.86
C LEU A 168 8.07 -14.26 0.41
N LEU A 169 8.72 -13.12 0.17
CA LEU A 169 9.00 -12.65 -1.17
C LEU A 169 9.74 -13.70 -2.01
N SER A 170 10.74 -14.36 -1.42
CA SER A 170 11.54 -15.41 -2.09
C SER A 170 10.69 -16.62 -2.45
N ALA A 171 9.89 -17.14 -1.52
CA ALA A 171 9.03 -18.30 -1.77
C ALA A 171 8.01 -18.02 -2.90
N VAL A 172 7.49 -16.79 -2.97
CA VAL A 172 6.55 -16.37 -4.01
C VAL A 172 7.27 -16.21 -5.37
N LEU A 173 8.46 -15.61 -5.40
CA LEU A 173 9.29 -15.50 -6.61
C LEU A 173 9.68 -16.87 -7.15
N ASP A 174 10.15 -17.78 -6.29
CA ASP A 174 10.50 -19.15 -6.65
C ASP A 174 9.33 -19.89 -7.30
N SER A 175 8.15 -19.78 -6.68
CA SER A 175 6.93 -20.42 -7.18
C SER A 175 6.54 -19.87 -8.55
N ILE A 176 6.58 -18.55 -8.75
CA ILE A 176 6.13 -17.92 -10.00
C ILE A 176 7.15 -18.12 -11.14
N PHE A 177 8.45 -17.94 -10.89
CA PHE A 177 9.48 -18.17 -11.90
C PHE A 177 9.56 -19.63 -12.36
N SER A 178 9.29 -20.58 -11.45
CA SER A 178 9.27 -22.01 -11.78
C SER A 178 8.03 -22.41 -12.59
N ARG A 179 6.85 -21.91 -12.19
CA ARG A 179 5.55 -22.35 -12.73
C ARG A 179 5.09 -21.58 -13.97
N PHE A 180 5.19 -20.25 -13.92
CA PHE A 180 4.72 -19.38 -15.00
C PHE A 180 5.84 -18.89 -15.91
N GLN A 181 7.10 -19.03 -15.49
CA GLN A 181 8.28 -18.71 -16.30
C GLN A 181 8.27 -17.31 -16.95
N PRO A 182 7.82 -16.24 -16.27
CA PRO A 182 7.94 -14.90 -16.83
C PRO A 182 9.41 -14.54 -17.04
N PRO A 183 9.77 -13.77 -18.09
CA PRO A 183 11.15 -13.35 -18.32
C PRO A 183 11.68 -12.48 -17.19
N THR A 184 10.90 -11.49 -16.75
CA THR A 184 11.28 -10.54 -15.69
C THR A 184 10.12 -10.25 -14.75
N ILE A 185 10.43 -10.04 -13.48
CA ILE A 185 9.49 -9.55 -12.46
C ILE A 185 10.03 -8.23 -11.89
N SER A 186 9.23 -7.17 -11.94
CA SER A 186 9.58 -5.86 -11.36
C SER A 186 8.78 -5.61 -10.08
N LEU A 187 9.43 -5.20 -8.99
CA LEU A 187 8.77 -4.89 -7.73
C LEU A 187 8.53 -3.38 -7.60
N LEU A 188 7.31 -3.00 -7.23
CA LEU A 188 6.88 -1.64 -6.93
C LEU A 188 6.30 -1.57 -5.53
N SER A 189 6.65 -0.51 -4.81
CA SER A 189 6.16 -0.30 -3.46
C SER A 189 4.72 0.21 -3.50
N SER A 190 3.84 -0.42 -2.71
CA SER A 190 2.43 -0.02 -2.57
C SER A 190 2.24 1.46 -2.17
N PRO A 191 2.86 1.99 -1.11
CA PRO A 191 2.73 3.42 -0.74
C PRO A 191 3.21 4.39 -1.83
N LEU A 192 4.24 4.03 -2.61
CA LEU A 192 4.68 4.85 -3.74
C LEU A 192 3.65 4.83 -4.87
N ALA A 193 3.14 3.64 -5.20
CA ALA A 193 2.09 3.50 -6.20
C ALA A 193 0.82 4.26 -5.79
N LEU A 194 0.47 4.28 -4.50
CA LEU A 194 -0.66 5.06 -3.98
C LEU A 194 -0.48 6.57 -4.13
N ALA A 195 0.72 7.09 -3.85
CA ALA A 195 1.03 8.50 -4.07
C ALA A 195 0.89 8.88 -5.56
N VAL A 196 1.40 8.04 -6.45
CA VAL A 196 1.23 8.23 -7.90
C VAL A 196 -0.24 8.13 -8.31
N GLY A 197 -0.99 7.17 -7.77
CA GLY A 197 -2.43 7.01 -8.01
C GLY A 197 -3.29 8.17 -7.48
N ALA A 198 -2.75 8.98 -6.57
CA ALA A 198 -3.35 10.24 -6.11
C ALA A 198 -2.84 11.47 -6.89
N GLY A 199 -1.93 11.29 -7.86
CA GLY A 199 -1.35 12.38 -8.63
C GLY A 199 -0.36 13.25 -7.86
N VAL A 200 0.20 12.76 -6.76
CA VAL A 200 1.12 13.52 -5.89
C VAL A 200 2.49 12.87 -5.79
N ARG A 201 3.52 13.68 -5.52
CA ARG A 201 4.91 13.22 -5.31
C ARG A 201 5.23 12.87 -3.87
N SER A 202 4.53 13.53 -2.95
CA SER A 202 4.75 13.47 -1.51
C SER A 202 3.40 13.37 -0.81
N ALA A 203 3.26 12.44 0.14
CA ALA A 203 2.02 12.15 0.85
C ALA A 203 2.28 11.38 2.14
N LEU A 204 1.35 11.46 3.09
CA LEU A 204 1.26 10.51 4.18
C LEU A 204 0.24 9.42 3.82
N VAL A 205 0.69 8.20 3.61
CA VAL A 205 -0.18 7.05 3.31
C VAL A 205 -0.52 6.33 4.61
N VAL A 206 -1.81 6.28 4.94
CA VAL A 206 -2.37 5.53 6.07
C VAL A 206 -3.11 4.31 5.50
N ASP A 207 -2.44 3.17 5.46
CA ASP A 207 -2.99 1.90 4.97
C ASP A 207 -3.62 1.10 6.10
N LEU A 208 -4.95 1.10 6.13
CA LEU A 208 -5.79 0.39 7.09
C LEU A 208 -6.03 -1.05 6.58
N GLY A 209 -4.98 -1.87 6.68
CA GLY A 209 -4.95 -3.24 6.18
C GLY A 209 -5.71 -4.26 7.04
N TRP A 210 -5.64 -5.53 6.63
CA TRP A 210 -6.25 -6.64 7.37
C TRP A 210 -5.50 -6.98 8.67
N LEU A 211 -4.19 -7.19 8.58
CA LEU A 211 -3.37 -7.64 9.71
C LEU A 211 -2.84 -6.49 10.57
N GLU A 212 -2.53 -5.37 9.94
CA GLU A 212 -1.92 -4.21 10.58
C GLU A 212 -2.36 -2.95 9.85
N THR A 213 -2.32 -1.82 10.55
CA THR A 213 -2.34 -0.49 9.95
C THR A 213 -0.92 0.01 9.79
N VAL A 214 -0.56 0.44 8.59
CA VAL A 214 0.78 0.96 8.28
C VAL A 214 0.67 2.42 7.86
N VAL A 215 1.46 3.29 8.50
CA VAL A 215 1.57 4.70 8.14
C VAL A 215 2.94 4.92 7.52
N THR A 216 2.96 5.26 6.23
CA THR A 216 4.19 5.51 5.46
C THR A 216 4.21 6.93 4.94
N SER A 217 5.28 7.66 5.23
CA SER A 217 5.53 8.97 4.65
C SER A 217 6.33 8.82 3.36
N VAL A 218 5.80 9.42 2.29
CA VAL A 218 6.43 9.48 0.98
C VAL A 218 6.80 10.93 0.70
N TYR A 219 8.04 11.15 0.28
CA TYR A 219 8.53 12.45 -0.14
C TYR A 219 9.34 12.32 -1.43
N GLU A 220 8.95 13.05 -2.48
CA GLU A 220 9.57 12.98 -3.81
C GLU A 220 9.76 11.53 -4.28
N TYR A 221 8.68 10.74 -4.21
CA TYR A 221 8.65 9.32 -4.57
C TYR A 221 9.61 8.40 -3.79
N ARG A 222 10.05 8.82 -2.60
CA ARG A 222 10.84 7.99 -1.69
C ARG A 222 10.13 7.84 -0.35
N GLU A 223 10.16 6.63 0.19
CA GLU A 223 9.70 6.37 1.56
C GLU A 223 10.72 6.94 2.55
N ILE A 224 10.24 7.67 3.56
CA ILE A 224 11.10 8.33 4.56
C ILE A 224 10.97 7.65 5.92
N VAL A 225 9.75 7.61 6.45
CA VAL A 225 9.41 7.00 7.75
C VAL A 225 8.19 6.10 7.56
N THR A 226 8.28 4.90 8.10
CA THR A 226 7.18 3.92 8.16
C THR A 226 6.97 3.47 9.59
N LYS A 227 5.72 3.51 10.06
CA LYS A 227 5.29 2.95 11.35
C LYS A 227 4.11 2.03 11.16
N ARG A 228 3.91 1.11 12.11
CA ARG A 228 2.85 0.12 12.05
C ARG A 228 2.19 -0.09 13.39
N SER A 229 0.95 -0.56 13.36
CA SER A 229 0.20 -1.05 14.51
C SER A 229 -0.54 -2.32 14.12
N ILE A 230 -0.57 -3.33 14.99
CA ILE A 230 -1.32 -4.58 14.75
C ILE A 230 -2.84 -4.38 14.71
N ARG A 231 -3.32 -3.15 15.03
CA ARG A 231 -4.73 -2.77 14.92
C ARG A 231 -5.11 -2.68 13.44
N GLY A 232 -5.85 -3.68 12.96
CA GLY A 232 -6.30 -3.78 11.58
C GLY A 232 -7.71 -4.37 11.45
N GLY A 233 -8.07 -4.80 10.24
CA GLY A 233 -9.37 -5.43 9.98
C GLY A 233 -9.62 -6.73 10.74
N ARG A 234 -8.56 -7.48 11.05
CA ARG A 234 -8.67 -8.68 11.89
C ARG A 234 -9.17 -8.34 13.29
N THR A 235 -8.53 -7.37 13.95
CA THR A 235 -8.95 -6.88 15.27
C THR A 235 -10.39 -6.36 15.22
N LEU A 236 -10.77 -5.64 14.16
CA LEU A 236 -12.13 -5.13 13.99
C LEU A 236 -13.18 -6.26 13.92
N VAL A 237 -12.89 -7.32 13.16
CA VAL A 237 -13.78 -8.50 13.06
C VAL A 237 -13.83 -9.25 14.39
N GLU A 238 -12.70 -9.40 15.09
CA GLU A 238 -12.65 -10.00 16.43
C GLU A 238 -13.48 -9.20 17.45
N GLN A 239 -13.42 -7.86 17.44
CA GLN A 239 -14.26 -7.03 18.32
C GLN A 239 -15.74 -7.08 17.93
N THR A 240 -16.05 -7.15 16.62
CA THR A 240 -17.42 -7.35 16.15
C THR A 240 -17.98 -8.69 16.64
N HIS A 241 -17.17 -9.75 16.57
CA HIS A 241 -17.55 -11.07 17.09
C HIS A 241 -17.86 -11.03 18.59
N LYS A 242 -17.02 -10.38 19.41
CA LYS A 242 -17.27 -10.22 20.86
C LYS A 242 -18.58 -9.49 21.13
N LEU A 243 -18.88 -8.45 20.36
CA LEU A 243 -20.15 -7.73 20.46
C LEU A 243 -21.34 -8.65 20.13
N LEU A 244 -21.26 -9.41 19.03
CA LEU A 244 -22.32 -10.35 18.65
C LEU A 244 -22.51 -11.43 19.74
N ALA A 245 -21.41 -11.99 20.25
CA ALA A 245 -21.43 -13.00 21.30
C ALA A 245 -22.08 -12.49 22.61
N LYS A 246 -21.87 -11.22 22.96
CA LYS A 246 -22.47 -10.58 24.14
C LYS A 246 -24.01 -10.49 24.06
N HIS A 247 -24.55 -10.27 22.87
CA HIS A 247 -25.99 -10.11 22.65
C HIS A 247 -26.72 -11.40 22.29
N LEU A 248 -25.98 -12.48 21.98
CA LEU A 248 -26.56 -13.79 21.72
C LEU A 248 -27.07 -14.44 23.02
N PRO A 249 -28.21 -15.17 22.97
CA PRO A 249 -28.69 -15.90 24.13
C PRO A 249 -27.65 -16.93 24.55
N GLN A 250 -27.18 -16.85 25.80
CA GLN A 250 -26.25 -17.82 26.36
C GLN A 250 -26.89 -19.21 26.29
N GLY A 251 -26.34 -20.10 25.44
CA GLY A 251 -26.65 -21.51 25.51
C GLY A 251 -26.22 -22.04 26.87
N GLN A 252 -27.02 -22.93 27.49
CA GLN A 252 -26.73 -23.60 28.78
C GLN A 252 -25.55 -24.58 28.70
N SER A 253 -24.53 -24.29 27.91
CA SER A 253 -23.30 -25.06 27.83
C SER A 253 -22.23 -24.23 28.52
N GLU A 254 -21.80 -24.70 29.69
CA GLU A 254 -20.53 -24.30 30.31
C GLU A 254 -19.48 -24.10 29.20
N PRO A 255 -18.73 -23.00 29.19
CA PRO A 255 -17.66 -22.81 28.24
C PRO A 255 -16.58 -23.85 28.54
N SER A 256 -16.68 -25.02 27.91
CA SER A 256 -15.47 -25.79 27.66
C SER A 256 -14.55 -24.85 26.90
N HIS A 257 -13.27 -24.81 27.28
CA HIS A 257 -12.21 -23.95 26.73
C HIS A 257 -11.93 -24.19 25.22
N SER A 258 -12.90 -24.67 24.44
CA SER A 258 -12.77 -25.23 23.10
C SER A 258 -13.60 -24.50 22.04
N GLN A 259 -14.58 -23.66 22.40
CA GLN A 259 -15.39 -22.90 21.44
C GLN A 259 -15.26 -21.39 21.65
N ASP A 260 -14.08 -20.85 21.36
CA ASP A 260 -13.83 -19.40 21.43
C ASP A 260 -14.73 -18.59 20.48
N HIS A 261 -15.18 -19.20 19.37
CA HIS A 261 -15.93 -18.51 18.31
C HIS A 261 -17.30 -19.13 18.06
N VAL A 262 -18.34 -18.35 18.39
CA VAL A 262 -19.73 -18.78 18.26
C VAL A 262 -20.42 -18.50 16.92
N VAL A 263 -19.86 -17.61 16.09
CA VAL A 263 -20.34 -17.27 14.74
C VAL A 263 -19.21 -17.57 13.75
N SER A 264 -19.57 -18.02 12.55
CA SER A 264 -18.61 -18.23 11.46
C SER A 264 -17.88 -16.94 11.10
N PHE A 265 -16.63 -17.06 10.66
CA PHE A 265 -15.83 -15.91 10.25
C PHE A 265 -16.44 -15.17 9.06
N GLU A 266 -16.97 -15.89 8.07
CA GLU A 266 -17.57 -15.27 6.87
C GLU A 266 -18.77 -14.40 7.22
N GLU A 267 -19.69 -14.92 8.05
CA GLU A 267 -20.86 -14.16 8.50
C GLU A 267 -20.46 -12.97 9.37
N CYS A 268 -19.50 -13.15 10.28
CA CYS A 268 -19.00 -12.05 11.11
C CYS A 268 -18.31 -10.97 10.27
N SER A 269 -17.45 -11.36 9.32
CA SER A 269 -16.76 -10.43 8.41
C SER A 269 -17.73 -9.69 7.50
N ASP A 270 -18.82 -10.32 7.05
CA ASP A 270 -19.87 -9.65 6.24
C ASP A 270 -20.65 -8.63 7.07
N ILE A 271 -21.01 -8.98 8.32
CA ILE A 271 -21.64 -8.05 9.27
C ILE A 271 -20.72 -6.85 9.53
N THR A 272 -19.43 -7.09 9.81
CA THR A 272 -18.45 -6.01 10.01
C THR A 272 -18.39 -5.10 8.78
N ALA A 273 -18.33 -5.64 7.57
CA ALA A 273 -18.21 -4.84 6.35
C ALA A 273 -19.46 -3.99 6.03
N ARG A 274 -20.65 -4.44 6.44
CA ARG A 274 -21.93 -3.80 6.08
C ARG A 274 -22.55 -2.93 7.17
N MET A 275 -22.33 -3.28 8.43
CA MET A 275 -23.09 -2.72 9.56
C MET A 275 -22.25 -1.92 10.54
N VAL A 276 -20.94 -2.18 10.63
CA VAL A 276 -20.07 -1.46 11.56
C VAL A 276 -19.76 -0.07 11.03
N TRP A 277 -19.83 0.91 11.92
CA TRP A 277 -19.54 2.31 11.63
C TRP A 277 -18.69 2.90 12.77
N CYS A 278 -18.14 4.09 12.59
CA CYS A 278 -17.31 4.76 13.59
C CYS A 278 -17.97 6.06 14.04
N LYS A 279 -18.03 6.29 15.35
CA LYS A 279 -18.65 7.48 15.92
C LYS A 279 -17.83 8.73 15.61
N PRO A 280 -18.46 9.87 15.35
CA PRO A 280 -17.74 11.13 15.28
C PRO A 280 -17.13 11.45 16.65
N ARG A 281 -16.08 12.27 16.66
CA ARG A 281 -15.48 12.72 17.91
C ARG A 281 -16.51 13.52 18.70
N THR A 282 -16.74 13.15 19.95
CA THR A 282 -17.49 13.99 20.88
C THR A 282 -16.62 15.18 21.27
N ALA A 283 -16.90 16.36 20.73
CA ALA A 283 -16.27 17.58 21.21
C ALA A 283 -16.68 17.76 22.68
N SER A 284 -15.72 17.86 23.59
CA SER A 284 -16.02 18.47 24.88
C SER A 284 -16.53 19.89 24.61
N ASP A 285 -17.62 20.31 25.27
CA ASP A 285 -18.37 21.56 25.07
C ASP A 285 -17.56 22.87 25.11
N THR A 286 -16.25 22.80 25.23
CA THR A 286 -15.33 23.93 25.39
C THR A 286 -14.98 24.65 24.09
N SER A 287 -15.41 24.19 22.90
CA SER A 287 -14.98 24.74 21.60
C SER A 287 -16.09 25.31 20.70
N ARG A 288 -17.35 25.34 21.16
CA ARG A 288 -18.46 25.93 20.38
C ARG A 288 -18.54 27.48 20.47
N ILE A 289 -17.58 28.16 21.10
CA ILE A 289 -17.67 29.61 21.36
C ILE A 289 -16.81 30.48 20.41
N SER A 290 -16.09 29.93 19.43
CA SER A 290 -15.22 30.76 18.57
C SER A 290 -15.39 30.48 17.08
N ASN A 291 -16.59 30.71 16.57
CA ASN A 291 -16.85 31.04 15.17
C ASN A 291 -18.15 31.89 15.10
N ASP A 292 -18.10 33.05 15.76
CA ASP A 292 -19.09 34.12 15.53
C ASP A 292 -18.69 34.87 14.26
N GLY A 293 -19.02 34.27 13.12
CA GLY A 293 -18.96 34.90 11.81
C GLY A 293 -20.34 35.45 11.49
N LEU A 294 -20.55 36.74 11.78
CA LEU A 294 -21.59 37.64 11.26
C LEU A 294 -22.79 36.96 10.58
N ALA A 295 -23.90 36.91 11.31
CA ALA A 295 -25.20 36.47 10.83
C ALA A 295 -25.63 37.26 9.58
N THR A 296 -25.48 36.66 8.41
CA THR A 296 -26.19 37.11 7.20
C THR A 296 -27.66 36.77 7.36
N VAL A 297 -28.49 37.80 7.35
CA VAL A 297 -29.95 37.75 7.35
C VAL A 297 -30.42 36.84 6.21
N GLN A 298 -30.93 35.65 6.52
CA GLN A 298 -31.70 34.85 5.59
C GLN A 298 -33.14 35.38 5.61
N GLU A 299 -33.59 35.90 4.46
CA GLU A 299 -34.99 36.19 4.21
C GLU A 299 -35.80 34.90 4.37
N GLN A 300 -36.84 34.99 5.19
CA GLN A 300 -37.76 33.90 5.50
C GLN A 300 -38.58 33.55 4.26
N ASP A 301 -38.39 32.33 3.73
CA ASP A 301 -39.40 31.70 2.89
C ASP A 301 -40.34 30.92 3.83
N GLU A 302 -41.54 31.46 4.05
CA GLU A 302 -42.55 30.88 4.93
C GLU A 302 -43.14 29.61 4.31
N GLY A 303 -42.56 28.47 4.66
CA GLY A 303 -43.08 27.18 4.20
C GLY A 303 -42.33 25.97 4.75
N GLU A 304 -42.20 25.84 6.08
CA GLU A 304 -42.11 24.55 6.82
C GLU A 304 -41.76 24.79 8.30
N SER A 305 -42.74 25.28 9.07
CA SER A 305 -42.63 25.36 10.53
C SER A 305 -43.01 24.02 11.18
N GLN A 306 -42.07 23.08 11.28
CA GLN A 306 -42.09 22.04 12.35
C GLN A 306 -40.66 21.69 12.81
N ALA A 307 -40.24 22.38 13.88
CA ALA A 307 -39.31 21.93 14.91
C ALA A 307 -38.25 20.87 14.55
N HIS A 308 -37.03 21.30 14.25
CA HIS A 308 -35.82 20.48 14.40
C HIS A 308 -35.48 20.26 15.89
N THR A 309 -36.35 19.54 16.60
CA THR A 309 -35.93 18.66 17.69
C THR A 309 -35.61 17.33 17.02
N GLU A 310 -34.34 17.10 16.68
CA GLU A 310 -33.88 15.81 16.16
C GLU A 310 -34.15 14.73 17.21
N HIS A 311 -35.23 13.98 17.00
CA HIS A 311 -35.41 12.67 17.60
C HIS A 311 -34.22 11.79 17.20
N ARG A 312 -33.22 11.67 18.09
CA ARG A 312 -32.27 10.56 18.10
C ARG A 312 -33.08 9.29 18.32
N ARG A 313 -33.55 8.66 17.24
CA ARG A 313 -34.21 7.36 17.32
C ARG A 313 -33.14 6.36 17.74
N ASP A 314 -33.20 5.90 18.99
CA ASP A 314 -32.53 4.68 19.45
C ASP A 314 -33.15 3.49 18.69
N GLY A 315 -32.76 3.36 17.41
CA GLY A 315 -33.23 2.28 16.55
C GLY A 315 -32.55 0.98 16.94
N SER A 316 -33.34 -0.05 17.22
CA SER A 316 -32.83 -1.42 17.26
C SER A 316 -32.58 -1.92 15.84
N VAL A 317 -31.48 -2.65 15.67
CA VAL A 317 -31.10 -3.33 14.43
C VAL A 317 -31.34 -4.82 14.62
N ARG A 318 -31.88 -5.45 13.56
CA ARG A 318 -32.12 -6.90 13.49
C ARG A 318 -31.10 -7.53 12.54
N ILE A 319 -30.28 -8.44 13.04
CA ILE A 319 -29.26 -9.15 12.26
C ILE A 319 -29.65 -10.63 12.19
N PRO A 320 -30.01 -11.16 11.01
CA PRO A 320 -30.26 -12.59 10.85
C PRO A 320 -28.93 -13.35 10.85
N LEU A 321 -28.78 -14.30 11.78
CA LEU A 321 -27.62 -15.17 11.92
C LEU A 321 -27.97 -16.59 11.49
N ARG A 322 -27.14 -17.15 10.59
CA ARG A 322 -27.28 -18.49 10.04
C ARG A 322 -26.29 -19.47 10.66
N SER A 323 -25.13 -18.98 11.10
CA SER A 323 -24.04 -19.83 11.58
C SER A 323 -24.06 -20.12 13.09
N TRP A 324 -24.95 -19.49 13.85
CA TRP A 324 -25.20 -19.86 15.25
C TRP A 324 -25.80 -21.28 15.36
N LEU A 325 -25.85 -21.87 16.57
CA LEU A 325 -26.37 -23.23 16.84
C LEU A 325 -27.68 -23.53 16.12
N ALA A 326 -28.58 -22.55 16.07
CA ALA A 326 -29.77 -22.52 15.24
C ALA A 326 -29.88 -21.16 14.53
N PRO A 327 -30.53 -21.07 13.35
CA PRO A 327 -30.80 -19.79 12.71
C PRO A 327 -31.62 -18.88 13.63
N THR A 328 -31.04 -17.75 14.02
CA THR A 328 -31.61 -16.83 15.01
C THR A 328 -31.48 -15.39 14.50
N THR A 329 -32.43 -14.52 14.83
CA THR A 329 -32.29 -13.07 14.57
C THR A 329 -31.83 -12.38 15.84
N LEU A 330 -30.69 -11.72 15.78
CA LEU A 330 -30.12 -10.93 16.88
C LEU A 330 -30.71 -9.53 16.85
N GLU A 331 -31.18 -9.04 18.00
CA GLU A 331 -31.61 -7.64 18.15
C GLU A 331 -30.61 -6.89 19.03
N LEU A 332 -30.09 -5.76 18.54
CA LEU A 332 -29.18 -4.90 19.29
C LEU A 332 -29.40 -3.40 18.97
N PRO A 333 -29.03 -2.48 19.87
CA PRO A 333 -29.07 -1.05 19.57
C PRO A 333 -28.14 -0.69 18.40
N PHE A 334 -28.57 0.17 17.49
CA PHE A 334 -27.74 0.66 16.36
C PHE A 334 -26.42 1.29 16.83
N GLU A 335 -26.46 2.00 17.96
CA GLU A 335 -25.30 2.66 18.57
C GLU A 335 -24.20 1.69 19.02
N ALA A 336 -24.57 0.44 19.34
CA ALA A 336 -23.62 -0.60 19.75
C ALA A 336 -22.73 -1.02 18.57
N LEU A 337 -23.22 -0.95 17.32
CA LEU A 337 -22.44 -1.32 16.13
C LEU A 337 -21.20 -0.46 15.87
N ALA A 338 -21.03 0.65 16.61
CA ALA A 338 -19.82 1.44 16.54
C ALA A 338 -18.81 1.20 17.68
N GLU A 339 -19.18 0.45 18.72
CA GLU A 339 -18.26 -0.02 19.77
C GLU A 339 -17.05 -0.77 19.18
N PRO A 340 -17.19 -1.69 18.20
CA PRO A 340 -16.05 -2.41 17.64
C PRO A 340 -14.99 -1.49 17.03
N CYS A 341 -15.39 -0.36 16.44
CA CYS A 341 -14.44 0.62 15.91
C CYS A 341 -13.69 1.36 17.02
N GLU A 342 -14.40 1.75 18.08
CA GLU A 342 -13.77 2.42 19.23
C GLU A 342 -12.72 1.50 19.87
N ASP A 343 -13.09 0.26 20.16
CA ASP A 343 -12.21 -0.71 20.82
C ASP A 343 -11.08 -1.18 19.89
N ALA A 344 -11.34 -1.37 18.59
CA ALA A 344 -10.29 -1.83 17.67
C ALA A 344 -9.25 -0.75 17.37
N PHE A 345 -9.65 0.51 17.20
CA PHE A 345 -8.78 1.55 16.61
C PHE A 345 -8.38 2.69 17.54
N PHE A 346 -9.18 2.99 18.57
CA PHE A 346 -8.99 4.18 19.40
C PHE A 346 -8.68 3.85 20.85
N ASP A 347 -9.40 2.90 21.46
CA ASP A 347 -9.26 2.49 22.86
C ASP A 347 -9.12 3.69 23.81
N SER A 348 -10.01 4.66 23.64
CA SER A 348 -9.98 5.97 24.33
C SER A 348 -10.07 5.87 25.86
N GLN A 349 -10.46 4.70 26.38
CA GLN A 349 -10.52 4.38 27.80
C GLN A 349 -9.12 4.29 28.43
N TYR A 350 -8.11 3.95 27.65
CA TYR A 350 -6.76 3.70 28.13
C TYR A 350 -5.83 4.90 27.91
N SER A 351 -4.92 5.12 28.86
CA SER A 351 -3.91 6.17 28.74
C SER A 351 -2.90 5.83 27.63
N PRO A 352 -2.37 6.82 26.88
CA PRO A 352 -1.35 6.58 25.84
C PRO A 352 -0.10 5.83 26.31
N ALA A 353 0.18 5.81 27.62
CA ALA A 353 1.32 5.11 28.22
C ALA A 353 1.07 3.60 28.46
N SER A 354 -0.16 3.13 28.26
CA SER A 354 -0.52 1.71 28.45
C SER A 354 -0.34 0.85 27.20
N PHE A 355 -0.26 1.48 26.02
CA PHE A 355 -0.12 0.77 24.76
C PHE A 355 1.34 0.42 24.49
N ASP A 356 1.57 -0.80 24.00
CA ASP A 356 2.85 -1.19 23.41
C ASP A 356 3.11 -0.41 22.10
N ASP A 357 4.38 -0.32 21.70
CA ASP A 357 4.81 0.34 20.48
C ASP A 357 4.18 -0.28 19.22
N HIS A 358 3.87 -1.58 19.25
CA HIS A 358 3.23 -2.30 18.16
C HIS A 358 1.70 -2.23 18.16
N GLU A 359 1.08 -1.66 19.20
CA GLU A 359 -0.39 -1.68 19.39
C GLU A 359 -0.98 -0.27 19.54
N LEU A 360 -0.29 0.73 18.99
CA LEU A 360 -0.73 2.11 19.10
C LEU A 360 -2.09 2.35 18.43
N PRO A 361 -3.01 3.07 19.09
CA PRO A 361 -4.21 3.61 18.45
C PRO A 361 -3.91 4.44 17.21
N LEU A 362 -4.83 4.43 16.24
CA LEU A 362 -4.57 4.98 14.90
C LEU A 362 -4.23 6.47 14.91
N HIS A 363 -4.95 7.25 15.70
CA HIS A 363 -4.73 8.69 15.83
C HIS A 363 -3.34 9.01 16.42
N LEU A 364 -2.87 8.22 17.40
CA LEU A 364 -1.53 8.36 17.96
C LEU A 364 -0.46 7.88 16.97
N LEU A 365 -0.72 6.80 16.23
CA LEU A 365 0.19 6.29 15.21
C LEU A 365 0.45 7.35 14.12
N VAL A 366 -0.61 7.97 13.60
CA VAL A 366 -0.53 9.03 12.59
C VAL A 366 0.21 10.26 13.14
N TYR A 367 -0.20 10.76 14.32
CA TYR A 367 0.45 11.91 14.95
C TYR A 367 1.94 11.67 15.23
N ARG A 368 2.30 10.52 15.80
CA ARG A 368 3.71 10.16 16.08
C ARG A 368 4.54 9.93 14.81
N THR A 369 3.90 9.64 13.68
CA THR A 369 4.61 9.53 12.39
C THR A 369 4.91 10.92 11.86
N LEU A 370 3.92 11.82 11.82
CA LEU A 370 4.10 13.22 11.43
C LEU A 370 5.15 13.94 12.28
N LEU A 371 5.14 13.70 13.59
CA LEU A 371 6.06 14.31 14.54
C LEU A 371 7.53 13.96 14.28
N GLN A 372 7.82 12.77 13.73
CA GLN A 372 9.19 12.34 13.40
C GLN A 372 9.73 12.94 12.11
N LEU A 373 8.86 13.47 11.25
CA LEU A 373 9.28 14.03 9.97
C LEU A 373 9.99 15.38 10.17
N PRO A 374 10.99 15.72 9.33
CA PRO A 374 11.49 17.08 9.19
C PRO A 374 10.36 18.06 8.88
N VAL A 375 10.52 19.33 9.27
CA VAL A 375 9.46 20.36 9.17
C VAL A 375 8.91 20.46 7.74
N ASP A 376 9.78 20.49 6.73
CA ASP A 376 9.39 20.63 5.33
C ASP A 376 8.62 19.40 4.82
N VAL A 377 9.13 18.19 5.11
CA VAL A 377 8.50 16.92 4.73
C VAL A 377 7.14 16.79 5.42
N ARG A 378 7.06 17.17 6.69
CA ARG A 378 5.82 17.19 7.47
C ARG A 378 4.78 18.10 6.84
N ALA A 379 5.17 19.31 6.44
CA ALA A 379 4.26 20.27 5.83
C ALA A 379 3.60 19.72 4.56
N PHE A 380 4.37 19.02 3.71
CA PHE A 380 3.82 18.33 2.55
C PHE A 380 2.95 17.12 2.91
N CYS A 381 3.39 16.28 3.85
CA CYS A 381 2.66 15.09 4.26
C CYS A 381 1.31 15.43 4.92
N MET A 382 1.25 16.49 5.72
CA MET A 382 0.01 16.97 6.35
C MET A 382 -1.05 17.39 5.32
N SER A 383 -0.61 18.06 4.25
CA SER A 383 -1.51 18.56 3.19
C SER A 383 -2.08 17.45 2.29
N ARG A 384 -1.55 16.22 2.41
CA ARG A 384 -1.78 15.11 1.47
C ARG A 384 -1.82 13.79 2.23
N ILE A 385 -2.81 13.63 3.09
CA ILE A 385 -3.04 12.38 3.82
C ILE A 385 -3.94 11.48 2.97
N ILE A 386 -3.44 10.31 2.61
CA ILE A 386 -4.17 9.29 1.84
C ILE A 386 -4.58 8.19 2.79
N PHE A 387 -5.88 7.95 2.94
CA PHE A 387 -6.39 6.77 3.64
C PHE A 387 -6.68 5.66 2.63
N THR A 388 -6.17 4.46 2.88
CA THR A 388 -6.38 3.29 2.01
C THR A 388 -6.56 2.01 2.82
N GLY A 389 -6.68 0.87 2.16
CA GLY A 389 -6.92 -0.43 2.77
C GLY A 389 -8.40 -0.73 3.00
N GLY A 390 -8.71 -1.99 3.32
CA GLY A 390 -10.10 -2.46 3.43
C GLY A 390 -10.89 -1.75 4.52
N CYS A 391 -10.25 -1.44 5.66
CA CYS A 391 -10.91 -0.79 6.79
C CYS A 391 -11.14 0.71 6.58
N SER A 392 -10.49 1.34 5.58
CA SER A 392 -10.78 2.73 5.23
C SER A 392 -12.22 2.94 4.74
N ASN A 393 -12.92 1.88 4.34
CA ASN A 393 -14.32 1.95 3.90
C ASN A 393 -15.32 1.96 5.05
N VAL A 394 -14.88 1.78 6.30
CA VAL A 394 -15.74 1.91 7.48
C VAL A 394 -16.25 3.35 7.56
N LEU A 395 -17.58 3.50 7.62
CA LEU A 395 -18.24 4.80 7.64
C LEU A 395 -17.78 5.62 8.86
N GLY A 396 -17.35 6.87 8.63
CA GLY A 396 -16.92 7.79 9.68
C GLY A 396 -15.48 7.60 10.19
N LEU A 397 -14.82 6.47 9.90
CA LEU A 397 -13.49 6.16 10.47
C LEU A 397 -12.42 7.16 10.03
N ARG A 398 -12.36 7.51 8.74
CA ARG A 398 -11.39 8.49 8.22
C ARG A 398 -11.55 9.85 8.87
N GLY A 399 -12.81 10.32 8.96
CA GLY A 399 -13.16 11.60 9.59
C GLY A 399 -12.77 11.59 11.07
N ARG A 400 -13.10 10.52 11.80
CA ARG A 400 -12.71 10.39 13.21
C ARG A 400 -11.19 10.41 13.40
N ILE A 401 -10.42 9.65 12.62
CA ILE A 401 -8.95 9.68 12.70
C ILE A 401 -8.44 11.10 12.44
N PHE A 402 -8.96 11.76 11.40
CA PHE A 402 -8.57 13.12 11.03
C PHE A 402 -8.87 14.14 12.13
N ASP A 403 -10.04 14.07 12.75
CA ASP A 403 -10.45 14.97 13.85
C ASP A 403 -9.62 14.75 15.11
N GLU A 404 -9.33 13.48 15.44
CA GLU A 404 -8.45 13.12 16.56
C GLU A 404 -7.03 13.64 16.37
N VAL A 405 -6.45 13.43 15.18
CA VAL A 405 -5.10 13.95 14.87
C VAL A 405 -5.10 15.47 14.88
N SER A 406 -6.11 16.11 14.28
CA SER A 406 -6.22 17.58 14.25
C SER A 406 -6.36 18.18 15.65
N HIS A 407 -7.03 17.49 16.57
CA HIS A 407 -7.06 17.88 17.97
C HIS A 407 -5.70 17.69 18.65
N LEU A 408 -5.04 16.54 18.47
CA LEU A 408 -3.71 16.29 19.04
C LEU A 408 -2.70 17.35 18.60
N VAL A 409 -2.74 17.75 17.33
CA VAL A 409 -1.88 18.82 16.79
C VAL A 409 -2.19 20.16 17.45
N ARG A 410 -3.47 20.52 17.64
CA ARG A 410 -3.85 21.77 18.32
C ARG A 410 -3.47 21.78 19.80
N GLU A 411 -3.64 20.65 20.48
CA GLU A 411 -3.38 20.53 21.91
C GLU A 411 -1.88 20.45 22.23
N ARG A 412 -1.12 19.65 21.45
CA ARG A 412 0.26 19.28 21.78
C ARG A 412 1.31 19.95 20.90
N GLY A 413 0.90 20.55 19.78
CA GLY A 413 1.82 21.10 18.80
C GLY A 413 2.70 20.03 18.15
N TRP A 414 3.94 20.41 17.80
CA TRP A 414 4.91 19.55 17.12
C TRP A 414 6.15 19.22 17.97
N ASP A 415 5.99 19.24 19.29
CA ASP A 415 7.08 18.97 20.20
C ASP A 415 7.13 17.48 20.59
N PRO A 416 8.24 16.77 20.29
CA PRO A 416 8.38 15.36 20.66
C PRO A 416 8.56 15.16 22.16
N VAL A 417 9.02 16.18 22.90
CA VAL A 417 9.34 16.04 24.32
C VAL A 417 8.20 16.61 25.15
N GLN A 418 7.49 15.70 25.84
CA GLN A 418 6.27 16.03 26.59
C GLN A 418 6.35 15.51 28.03
N GLY A 419 5.56 16.12 28.91
CA GLY A 419 5.37 15.66 30.28
C GLY A 419 5.52 16.77 31.32
N LYS A 420 4.98 16.51 32.51
CA LYS A 420 4.93 17.47 33.63
C LYS A 420 6.31 18.03 33.98
N ALA A 421 7.36 17.20 33.92
CA ALA A 421 8.72 17.63 34.21
C ALA A 421 9.27 18.63 33.17
N VAL A 422 8.92 18.46 31.89
CA VAL A 422 9.34 19.33 30.80
C VAL A 422 8.60 20.66 30.88
N GLU A 423 7.30 20.61 31.16
CA GLU A 423 6.49 21.81 31.41
C GLU A 423 6.97 22.58 32.63
N GLN A 424 7.29 21.89 33.73
CA GLN A 424 7.91 22.50 34.92
C GLN A 424 9.27 23.12 34.61
N LEU A 425 10.09 22.49 33.77
CA LEU A 425 11.37 23.06 33.33
C LEU A 425 11.19 24.32 32.47
N ARG A 426 10.19 24.33 31.59
CA ARG A 426 9.86 25.47 30.72
C ARG A 426 9.27 26.64 31.48
N THR A 427 8.43 26.35 32.47
CA THR A 427 7.82 27.38 33.33
C THR A 427 8.79 27.91 34.39
N ASN A 428 9.87 27.18 34.71
CA ASN A 428 10.87 27.65 35.65
C ASN A 428 11.73 28.79 35.08
N PRO A 429 11.63 30.03 35.60
CA PRO A 429 12.34 31.19 35.06
C PRO A 429 13.87 31.09 35.19
N LYS A 430 14.40 30.17 36.00
CA LYS A 430 15.85 29.93 36.15
C LYS A 430 16.45 29.24 34.92
N SER A 431 15.66 28.52 34.10
CA SER A 431 16.15 27.82 32.90
C SER A 431 16.34 28.77 31.70
N ARG A 432 15.57 29.85 31.61
CA ARG A 432 15.69 30.90 30.57
C ARG A 432 16.97 31.74 30.67
N ARG A 433 17.76 31.60 31.74
CA ARG A 433 18.96 32.42 32.00
C ARG A 433 20.26 31.92 31.37
N ARG A 434 20.24 30.83 30.59
CA ARG A 434 21.39 30.39 29.79
C ARG A 434 21.28 30.88 28.35
N VAL A 435 21.60 32.15 28.16
CA VAL A 435 22.07 32.68 26.87
C VAL A 435 23.44 32.05 26.59
N PRO A 436 23.82 31.75 25.32
CA PRO A 436 25.10 31.13 25.02
C PRO A 436 26.23 32.04 25.48
N ARG A 437 27.07 31.54 26.38
CA ARG A 437 28.32 32.20 26.76
C ARG A 437 29.19 32.18 25.51
N GLN A 438 29.37 33.34 24.87
CA GLN A 438 30.41 33.56 23.88
C GLN A 438 31.71 32.95 24.44
N VAL A 439 32.25 31.99 23.70
CA VAL A 439 33.56 31.42 23.98
C VAL A 439 34.56 32.50 23.61
N ALA A 440 34.89 33.36 24.58
CA ALA A 440 36.05 34.22 24.50
C ALA A 440 37.29 33.32 24.60
N SER A 441 37.92 33.04 23.45
CA SER A 441 39.27 32.51 23.43
C SER A 441 40.23 33.61 23.86
N GLN A 442 40.84 33.45 25.03
CA GLN A 442 42.05 34.18 25.39
C GLN A 442 43.18 33.72 24.46
N GLY A 443 43.72 34.65 23.68
CA GLY A 443 44.99 34.52 22.97
C GLY A 443 45.80 35.77 23.29
N ASP A 444 46.98 35.56 23.86
CA ASP A 444 47.97 36.55 24.26
C ASP A 444 48.47 37.42 23.09
N GLU A 445 48.91 38.62 23.45
CA GLU A 445 49.53 39.63 22.58
C GLU A 445 50.83 39.15 21.92
N SER A 446 50.98 39.39 20.61
CA SER A 446 52.21 39.94 20.03
C SER A 446 51.92 40.47 18.61
N GLY A 447 52.44 41.67 18.33
CA GLY A 447 51.91 42.56 17.29
C GLY A 447 52.34 42.31 15.85
N SER A 448 51.59 42.90 14.93
CA SER A 448 52.07 43.73 13.81
C SER A 448 50.85 44.26 13.05
N GLU A 449 50.95 45.50 12.62
CA GLU A 449 49.96 46.27 11.87
C GLU A 449 49.65 45.61 10.53
N GLU A 450 48.38 45.57 10.13
CA GLU A 450 47.93 45.72 8.74
C GLU A 450 46.39 45.89 8.70
N GLU A 451 45.92 46.52 7.63
CA GLU A 451 44.77 47.41 7.55
C GLU A 451 43.36 46.77 7.62
N ASP A 452 42.42 47.60 8.10
CA ASP A 452 40.97 47.62 7.89
C ASP A 452 40.33 46.47 7.08
N GLY A 453 39.60 45.62 7.79
CA GLY A 453 38.61 44.70 7.24
C GLY A 453 37.33 44.75 8.08
N ILE A 454 36.38 45.59 7.66
CA ILE A 454 35.06 45.75 8.28
C ILE A 454 34.40 44.37 8.45
N TRP A 455 34.17 43.98 9.70
CA TRP A 455 33.41 42.78 10.05
C TRP A 455 31.95 43.00 9.65
N HIS A 456 31.51 42.41 8.53
CA HIS A 456 30.11 42.45 8.13
C HIS A 456 29.31 41.45 8.97
N ASP A 457 28.44 42.00 9.82
CA ASP A 457 27.44 41.27 10.59
C ASP A 457 26.44 40.57 9.64
N ALA A 458 26.62 39.26 9.44
CA ALA A 458 25.80 38.43 8.53
C ALA A 458 24.31 38.39 8.92
N ALA A 459 23.95 38.85 10.12
CA ALA A 459 22.56 38.96 10.56
C ALA A 459 21.82 40.15 9.95
N ASN A 460 22.55 41.17 9.47
CA ASN A 460 21.97 42.42 8.94
C ASN A 460 22.17 42.60 7.43
N THR A 461 22.81 41.65 6.75
CA THR A 461 22.93 41.67 5.29
C THR A 461 21.60 41.33 4.63
N ILE A 462 21.05 42.31 3.89
CA ILE A 462 19.90 42.11 3.00
C ILE A 462 20.27 40.97 2.03
N PRO A 463 19.55 39.84 2.01
CA PRO A 463 19.85 38.75 1.10
C PRO A 463 19.84 39.27 -0.33
N LYS A 464 20.94 39.09 -1.07
CA LYS A 464 20.93 39.32 -2.53
C LYS A 464 19.85 38.42 -3.11
N VAL A 465 18.89 39.01 -3.81
CA VAL A 465 17.83 38.28 -4.51
C VAL A 465 18.50 37.33 -5.48
N ASP A 466 18.29 36.02 -5.26
CA ASP A 466 18.84 35.00 -6.12
C ASP A 466 18.07 35.01 -7.44
N THR A 467 18.78 35.39 -8.51
CA THR A 467 18.24 35.45 -9.86
C THR A 467 17.67 34.10 -10.34
N ILE A 468 18.13 32.99 -9.76
CA ILE A 468 17.63 31.64 -10.03
C ILE A 468 16.25 31.44 -9.37
N ASP A 469 16.07 31.87 -8.12
CA ASP A 469 14.78 31.82 -7.42
C ASP A 469 13.74 32.71 -8.11
N GLU A 470 14.14 33.86 -8.65
CA GLU A 470 13.26 34.74 -9.43
C GLU A 470 12.81 34.08 -10.75
N GLN A 471 13.70 33.36 -11.42
CA GLN A 471 13.35 32.61 -12.63
C GLN A 471 12.46 31.40 -12.33
N LEU A 472 12.67 30.72 -11.21
CA LEU A 472 11.80 29.63 -10.74
C LEU A 472 10.40 30.16 -10.36
N ARG A 473 10.31 31.32 -9.71
CA ARG A 473 9.05 32.00 -9.41
C ARG A 473 8.29 32.44 -10.65
N ARG A 474 9.00 32.80 -11.72
CA ARG A 474 8.40 33.19 -13.01
C ARG A 474 7.66 32.06 -13.73
N GLY A 475 7.96 30.80 -13.38
CA GLY A 475 7.30 29.60 -13.91
C GLY A 475 6.48 28.82 -12.87
N ALA A 476 6.37 29.32 -11.64
CA ALA A 476 5.55 28.71 -10.61
C ALA A 476 4.08 29.10 -10.80
N ASP A 477 3.17 28.13 -10.65
CA ASP A 477 1.72 28.39 -10.67
C ASP A 477 1.35 29.49 -9.68
N GLU A 478 0.39 30.35 -10.04
CA GLU A 478 -0.06 31.49 -9.20
C GLU A 478 -0.66 31.07 -7.84
N ILE A 479 -0.92 29.77 -7.66
CA ILE A 479 -1.50 29.20 -6.44
C ILE A 479 -0.36 28.65 -5.57
N PRO A 480 -0.10 29.21 -4.37
CA PRO A 480 0.93 28.68 -3.49
C PRO A 480 0.59 27.23 -3.11
N PRO A 481 1.58 26.31 -3.08
CA PRO A 481 1.33 24.94 -2.69
C PRO A 481 0.80 24.92 -1.25
N VAL A 482 -0.37 24.30 -1.04
CA VAL A 482 -0.92 24.08 0.31
C VAL A 482 0.09 23.27 1.12
N GLN A 483 0.60 23.85 2.19
CA GLN A 483 1.62 23.26 3.06
C GLN A 483 1.25 23.54 4.51
N GLY A 484 1.48 22.56 5.40
CA GLY A 484 1.29 22.75 6.85
C GLY A 484 -0.16 22.75 7.32
N GLU A 485 -1.13 22.64 6.42
CA GLU A 485 -2.54 22.39 6.73
C GLU A 485 -2.86 20.91 6.62
N MET A 486 -3.68 20.40 7.54
CA MET A 486 -4.15 19.02 7.49
C MET A 486 -5.19 18.90 6.39
N ARG A 487 -4.96 18.03 5.40
CA ARG A 487 -5.92 17.74 4.33
C ARG A 487 -5.84 16.26 3.94
N ALA A 488 -7.02 15.66 3.80
CA ALA A 488 -7.15 14.34 3.21
C ALA A 488 -7.32 14.44 1.69
N ILE A 489 -6.68 13.54 0.95
CA ILE A 489 -6.83 13.40 -0.51
C ILE A 489 -7.16 11.95 -0.85
N GLU A 490 -7.83 11.75 -1.97
CA GLU A 490 -8.18 10.42 -2.46
C GLU A 490 -7.12 9.89 -3.44
N SER A 491 -6.97 8.56 -3.47
CA SER A 491 -6.11 7.87 -4.43
C SER A 491 -6.96 6.88 -5.22
N LEU A 492 -6.63 6.70 -6.50
CA LEU A 492 -7.23 5.65 -7.34
C LEU A 492 -6.75 4.23 -6.97
N GLY A 493 -5.85 4.11 -5.98
CA GLY A 493 -5.34 2.85 -5.47
C GLY A 493 -3.93 2.51 -5.97
N ALA A 494 -3.28 1.56 -5.27
CA ALA A 494 -1.92 1.14 -5.55
C ALA A 494 -1.81 0.50 -6.94
N TRP A 495 -2.75 -0.40 -7.30
CA TRP A 495 -2.83 -1.00 -8.63
C TRP A 495 -2.85 0.05 -9.76
N SER A 496 -3.74 1.05 -9.66
CA SER A 496 -3.93 2.08 -10.68
C SER A 496 -2.70 2.97 -10.82
N GLY A 497 -2.06 3.34 -9.70
CA GLY A 497 -0.79 4.06 -9.73
C GLY A 497 0.34 3.24 -10.36
N ALA A 498 0.43 1.95 -10.05
CA ALA A 498 1.40 1.05 -10.70
C ALA A 498 1.11 0.90 -12.21
N SER A 499 -0.16 0.83 -12.61
CA SER A 499 -0.58 0.86 -14.02
C SER A 499 -0.08 2.09 -14.74
N LEU A 500 -0.22 3.27 -14.14
CA LEU A 500 0.30 4.52 -14.67
C LEU A 500 1.83 4.51 -14.80
N VAL A 501 2.55 4.17 -13.72
CA VAL A 501 4.03 4.16 -13.69
C VAL A 501 4.60 3.23 -14.75
N THR A 502 4.02 2.04 -14.88
CA THR A 502 4.47 1.04 -15.85
C THR A 502 4.12 1.43 -17.28
N HIS A 503 2.95 2.06 -17.51
CA HIS A 503 2.54 2.53 -18.82
C HIS A 503 3.45 3.66 -19.32
N LEU A 504 3.87 4.54 -18.41
CA LEU A 504 4.88 5.57 -18.66
C LEU A 504 6.31 5.03 -18.81
N LYS A 505 6.49 3.71 -18.73
CA LYS A 505 7.78 3.00 -18.86
C LYS A 505 8.84 3.51 -17.88
N ALA A 506 8.42 3.98 -16.71
CA ALA A 506 9.35 4.31 -15.64
C ALA A 506 10.05 3.02 -15.16
N SER A 507 11.36 3.09 -14.97
CA SER A 507 12.14 1.94 -14.52
C SER A 507 11.84 1.64 -13.06
N ALA A 508 11.50 0.39 -12.74
CA ALA A 508 11.45 -0.08 -11.37
C ALA A 508 12.87 -0.26 -10.82
N VAL A 509 13.09 0.11 -9.56
CA VAL A 509 14.39 -0.03 -8.87
C VAL A 509 14.76 -1.51 -8.71
N ALA A 510 13.79 -2.37 -8.44
CA ALA A 510 13.98 -3.81 -8.31
C ALA A 510 13.38 -4.54 -9.51
N THR A 511 14.21 -4.81 -10.53
CA THR A 511 13.83 -5.65 -11.68
C THR A 511 14.66 -6.92 -11.64
N ILE A 512 13.98 -8.07 -11.60
CA ILE A 512 14.57 -9.38 -11.38
C ILE A 512 14.42 -10.20 -12.65
N ASP A 513 15.54 -10.64 -13.21
CA ASP A 513 15.59 -11.58 -14.33
C ASP A 513 15.44 -13.01 -13.84
N ARG A 514 14.67 -13.82 -14.58
CA ARG A 514 14.41 -15.22 -14.23
C ARG A 514 15.70 -16.05 -14.13
N GLU A 515 16.60 -15.91 -15.10
CA GLU A 515 17.83 -16.72 -15.13
C GLU A 515 18.76 -16.37 -13.97
N LEU A 516 18.89 -15.09 -13.63
CA LEU A 516 19.67 -14.63 -12.48
C LEU A 516 19.06 -15.13 -11.17
N TRP A 517 17.74 -15.06 -11.04
CA TRP A 517 17.04 -15.59 -9.86
C TRP A 517 17.22 -17.11 -9.71
N LEU A 518 17.09 -17.88 -10.80
CA LEU A 518 17.28 -19.34 -10.75
C LEU A 518 18.74 -19.74 -10.43
N GLN A 519 19.72 -18.90 -10.76
CA GLN A 519 21.13 -19.15 -10.48
C GLN A 519 21.52 -18.81 -9.04
N HIS A 520 21.03 -17.69 -8.51
CA HIS A 520 21.53 -17.12 -7.25
C HIS A 520 20.47 -16.95 -6.15
N GLY A 521 19.18 -17.01 -6.50
CA GLY A 521 18.08 -16.70 -5.61
C GLY A 521 18.20 -15.31 -4.98
N ALA A 522 17.62 -15.14 -3.78
CA ALA A 522 17.71 -13.90 -3.02
C ALA A 522 19.15 -13.55 -2.61
N ALA A 523 20.04 -14.55 -2.43
CA ALA A 523 21.42 -14.33 -2.02
C ALA A 523 22.29 -13.64 -3.11
N GLY A 524 21.83 -13.64 -4.36
CA GLY A 524 22.48 -12.92 -5.45
C GLY A 524 22.18 -11.42 -5.52
N ALA A 525 21.23 -10.93 -4.73
CA ALA A 525 20.83 -9.53 -4.78
C ALA A 525 21.82 -8.63 -4.01
N SER A 526 22.28 -7.55 -4.65
CA SER A 526 23.06 -6.51 -3.99
C SER A 526 22.17 -5.55 -3.20
N ARG A 527 22.74 -4.89 -2.19
CA ARG A 527 22.02 -3.83 -1.46
C ARG A 527 21.70 -2.68 -2.40
N ALA A 528 20.56 -2.04 -2.19
CA ALA A 528 20.11 -0.94 -3.06
C ALA A 528 21.10 0.23 -3.13
N ILE A 529 21.85 0.48 -2.05
CA ILE A 529 22.86 1.55 -1.99
C ILE A 529 24.13 1.22 -2.81
N ASP A 530 24.40 -0.06 -3.03
CA ASP A 530 25.59 -0.55 -3.76
C ASP A 530 25.34 -0.64 -5.27
N VAL A 531 24.12 -0.33 -5.74
CA VAL A 531 23.78 -0.31 -7.17
C VAL A 531 24.01 1.09 -7.73
N ASP A 532 25.11 1.25 -8.47
CA ASP A 532 25.38 2.47 -9.23
C ASP A 532 24.38 2.66 -10.38
N TYR A 533 23.45 3.58 -10.19
CA TYR A 533 22.41 3.95 -11.16
C TYR A 533 22.98 4.67 -12.41
N ARG A 534 24.23 5.15 -12.36
CA ARG A 534 24.91 5.74 -13.54
C ARG A 534 25.27 4.71 -14.61
N THR A 535 25.47 3.44 -14.23
CA THR A 535 25.82 2.35 -15.14
C THR A 535 24.61 1.73 -15.87
N GLN A 536 23.39 2.10 -15.48
CA GLN A 536 22.15 1.69 -16.18
C GLN A 536 21.68 2.72 -17.22
N ARG A 537 22.55 3.66 -17.64
CA ARG A 537 22.43 4.29 -18.97
C ARG A 537 22.89 3.29 -20.02
N GLN A 538 22.13 2.21 -20.22
CA GLN A 538 22.27 1.45 -21.45
C GLN A 538 21.77 2.31 -22.59
N SER A 539 22.70 2.74 -23.43
CA SER A 539 22.44 3.27 -24.76
C SER A 539 21.38 2.38 -25.42
N LEU A 540 20.24 2.98 -25.79
CA LEU A 540 19.22 2.38 -26.65
C LEU A 540 19.80 2.24 -28.08
N GLY A 541 20.77 1.33 -28.23
CA GLY A 541 21.29 0.89 -29.51
C GLY A 541 20.53 -0.36 -29.95
N ALA A 542 20.15 -0.40 -31.23
CA ALA A 542 19.45 -1.54 -31.81
C ALA A 542 20.36 -2.79 -31.81
N GLY A 543 20.01 -3.78 -30.98
CA GLY A 543 20.72 -5.05 -30.89
C GLY A 543 21.08 -5.45 -29.45
N GLY A 544 20.10 -5.48 -28.55
CA GLY A 544 20.27 -6.01 -27.19
C GLY A 544 20.33 -7.54 -27.15
N LEU A 545 21.37 -8.11 -27.75
CA LEU A 545 21.82 -9.46 -27.41
C LEU A 545 22.69 -9.31 -26.17
N ILE A 546 22.20 -9.83 -25.04
CA ILE A 546 23.00 -10.15 -23.87
C ILE A 546 24.06 -11.15 -24.32
N ARG A 547 25.20 -10.68 -24.82
CA ARG A 547 26.41 -11.50 -24.91
C ARG A 547 27.04 -11.48 -23.53
N GLY A 548 27.01 -12.64 -22.89
CA GLY A 548 27.69 -12.87 -21.62
C GLY A 548 29.14 -12.40 -21.69
N SER A 549 29.43 -11.34 -20.95
CA SER A 549 30.79 -10.99 -20.57
C SER A 549 31.08 -11.73 -19.28
N VAL A 550 31.81 -12.83 -19.42
CA VAL A 550 32.44 -13.56 -18.32
C VAL A 550 33.25 -12.56 -17.49
N GLY A 551 32.83 -12.29 -16.24
CA GLY A 551 33.72 -11.67 -15.23
C GLY A 551 33.28 -10.39 -14.54
N HIS A 552 32.08 -9.83 -14.77
CA HIS A 552 31.57 -8.71 -13.95
C HIS A 552 30.20 -9.04 -13.37
N HIS A 553 30.10 -9.00 -12.03
CA HIS A 553 28.88 -9.19 -11.27
C HIS A 553 27.76 -8.30 -11.84
N THR A 554 26.69 -8.91 -12.36
CA THR A 554 25.49 -8.18 -12.76
C THR A 554 24.81 -7.70 -11.48
N ASN A 555 25.11 -6.48 -11.04
CA ASN A 555 24.54 -5.89 -9.83
C ASN A 555 23.03 -5.64 -10.05
N TRP A 556 22.20 -6.54 -9.56
CA TRP A 556 20.74 -6.37 -9.46
C TRP A 556 20.34 -6.35 -7.99
N THR A 557 19.24 -5.65 -7.67
CA THR A 557 18.81 -5.45 -6.29
C THR A 557 17.34 -5.78 -6.08
N LEU A 558 17.01 -6.21 -4.87
CA LEU A 558 15.65 -6.28 -4.36
C LEU A 558 15.18 -4.94 -3.78
N GLY A 559 15.91 -3.85 -3.99
CA GLY A 559 15.52 -2.51 -3.52
C GLY A 559 15.33 -2.47 -2.01
N ILE A 560 14.20 -1.91 -1.57
CA ILE A 560 13.82 -1.83 -0.15
C ILE A 560 13.58 -3.19 0.50
N TRP A 561 13.28 -4.22 -0.30
CA TRP A 561 13.05 -5.59 0.19
C TRP A 561 14.35 -6.38 0.39
N GLY A 562 15.49 -5.91 -0.13
CA GLY A 562 16.78 -6.60 -0.04
C GLY A 562 17.67 -6.16 1.13
N ALA A 563 17.21 -5.20 1.94
CA ALA A 563 17.97 -4.69 3.08
C ALA A 563 17.82 -5.64 4.28
N LEU A 564 18.84 -6.47 4.52
CA LEU A 564 19.17 -6.98 5.85
C LEU A 564 20.18 -6.07 6.53
#